data_AF-R7QY56-F1
#
_entry.id   AF-R7QY56-F1
#
_cell.length_a   1.000
_cell.length_b   1.000
_cell.length_c   1.000
_cell.angle_alpha   90.00
_cell.angle_beta   90.00
_cell.angle_gamma   90.00
#
_symmetry.space_group_name_H-M   'P 1'
#
loop_
_entity.id
_entity.type
_entity.pdbx_description
1 polymer ?
#
loop_
_entity_poly.entity_id
_entity_poly.type
_entity_poly.pdbx_seq_one_letter_code
_entity_poly.pdbx_strand_id
1 'polypeptide(L)'
;MREKRKNWNPVLVFILGVAIAAGFLLVMDGATFLASCFMILPGYGMTVVSELTASVYILIVLLALGYIGVFAKMGEGLLTGFYIGGFMTAYCIYEIIGQFYIQSMSGDGQVQPAVQIFLFAVAMFLIGFNEELVFRGIILNLFLDKFGNSKKGIVTATVLSSVIFGAVHLTNIFSGVSVASALVQAIQAAVLGGLLAAIYLRSGNIWIVIVAHALTDFASMLSSGIYGMGDAIDSINQLSWLNFITVPIFLIPTLVLFRKSKLQELEDKRNGIVVIPSQKSCEHTAIVSLILGMIGIMMGCAGYGLAFGVVGLLGSYTAWKESRKRNGILIAAFITSGAAIVISFIACIFMLGVMPQVSDMSDLMRGFQ
;
A
#
# COMPACT_ATOMS: atom_id res chain seq x y z
N MET A 1 -6.24 -28.02 -12.48
CA MET A 1 -4.87 -27.50 -12.71
C MET A 1 -4.12 -27.19 -11.42
N ARG A 2 -4.69 -26.48 -10.44
CA ARG A 2 -3.98 -26.05 -9.22
C ARG A 2 -3.49 -27.19 -8.31
N GLU A 3 -4.29 -28.23 -8.07
CA GLU A 3 -3.86 -29.39 -7.25
C GLU A 3 -2.63 -30.11 -7.81
N LYS A 4 -2.45 -30.12 -9.13
CA LYS A 4 -1.28 -30.71 -9.78
C LYS A 4 0.02 -29.91 -9.49
N ARG A 5 -0.08 -28.61 -9.18
CA ARG A 5 1.08 -27.73 -8.91
C ARG A 5 1.80 -28.06 -7.60
N LYS A 6 1.12 -28.71 -6.66
CA LYS A 6 1.74 -29.21 -5.42
C LYS A 6 2.91 -30.16 -5.71
N ASN A 7 2.82 -30.92 -6.81
CA ASN A 7 3.82 -31.90 -7.23
C ASN A 7 4.92 -31.30 -8.14
N TRP A 8 4.84 -30.03 -8.52
CA TRP A 8 5.86 -29.41 -9.37
C TRP A 8 7.19 -29.26 -8.62
N ASN A 9 8.32 -29.23 -9.34
CA ASN A 9 9.61 -28.98 -8.69
C ASN A 9 9.63 -27.55 -8.09
N PRO A 10 9.94 -27.37 -6.80
CA PRO A 10 9.93 -26.05 -6.16
C PRO A 10 10.88 -25.04 -6.80
N VAL A 11 12.03 -25.49 -7.32
CA VAL A 11 12.99 -24.63 -8.03
C VAL A 11 12.39 -24.13 -9.35
N LEU A 12 11.73 -25.00 -10.11
CA LEU A 12 11.06 -24.59 -11.35
C LEU A 12 9.91 -23.61 -11.08
N VAL A 13 9.17 -23.80 -9.98
CA VAL A 13 8.11 -22.85 -9.58
C VAL A 13 8.70 -21.49 -9.22
N PHE A 14 9.82 -21.47 -8.50
CA PHE A 14 10.53 -20.22 -8.18
C PHE A 14 11.03 -19.51 -9.45
N ILE A 15 11.69 -20.26 -10.36
CA ILE A 15 12.14 -19.74 -11.66
C ILE A 15 10.97 -19.17 -12.46
N LEU A 16 9.81 -19.86 -12.47
CA LEU A 16 8.61 -19.35 -13.13
C LEU A 16 8.13 -18.04 -12.50
N GLY A 17 8.15 -17.92 -11.18
CA GLY A 17 7.81 -16.67 -10.48
C GLY A 17 8.72 -15.51 -10.88
N VAL A 18 10.03 -15.75 -10.93
CA VAL A 18 11.03 -14.77 -11.39
C VAL A 18 10.81 -14.41 -12.86
N ALA A 19 10.55 -15.40 -13.73
CA ALA A 19 10.31 -15.18 -15.15
C ALA A 19 9.04 -14.34 -15.40
N ILE A 20 7.98 -14.56 -14.61
CA ILE A 20 6.74 -13.75 -14.70
C ILE A 20 7.03 -12.29 -14.36
N ALA A 21 7.78 -12.04 -13.28
CA ALA A 21 8.17 -10.70 -12.86
C ALA A 21 9.10 -10.02 -13.88
N ALA A 22 10.10 -10.73 -14.40
CA ALA A 22 10.99 -10.22 -15.45
C ALA A 22 10.23 -9.92 -16.75
N GLY A 23 9.27 -10.78 -17.14
CA GLY A 23 8.41 -10.54 -18.29
C GLY A 23 7.51 -9.31 -18.13
N PHE A 24 7.02 -9.05 -16.91
CA PHE A 24 6.29 -7.82 -16.58
C PHE A 24 7.14 -6.58 -16.82
N LEU A 25 8.37 -6.53 -16.26
CA LEU A 25 9.30 -5.41 -16.46
C LEU A 25 9.66 -5.23 -17.94
N LEU A 26 9.97 -6.32 -18.64
CA LEU A 26 10.35 -6.27 -20.06
C LEU A 26 9.24 -5.70 -20.94
N VAL A 27 7.98 -6.06 -20.67
CA VAL A 27 6.83 -5.52 -21.40
C VAL A 27 6.65 -4.03 -21.09
N MET A 28 6.82 -3.62 -19.84
CA MET A 28 6.71 -2.23 -19.43
C MET A 28 7.80 -1.36 -20.07
N ASP A 29 9.07 -1.74 -19.94
CA ASP A 29 10.21 -1.01 -20.50
C ASP A 29 10.17 -1.01 -22.03
N GLY A 30 9.82 -2.15 -22.64
CA GLY A 30 9.63 -2.28 -24.08
C GLY A 30 8.50 -1.40 -24.60
N ALA A 31 7.39 -1.28 -23.87
CA ALA A 31 6.29 -0.40 -24.23
C ALA A 31 6.70 1.07 -24.19
N THR A 32 7.42 1.50 -23.14
CA THR A 32 7.96 2.86 -23.04
C THR A 32 8.92 3.17 -24.18
N PHE A 33 9.85 2.25 -24.47
CA PHE A 33 10.82 2.39 -25.57
C PHE A 33 10.14 2.48 -26.94
N LEU A 34 9.17 1.61 -27.21
CA LEU A 34 8.44 1.63 -28.48
C LEU A 34 7.59 2.90 -28.61
N ALA A 35 6.89 3.31 -27.56
CA ALA A 35 6.06 4.52 -27.57
C ALA A 35 6.91 5.78 -27.81
N SER A 36 8.11 5.87 -27.20
CA SER A 36 9.00 7.03 -27.34
C SER A 36 9.54 7.21 -28.77
N CYS A 37 9.51 6.16 -29.59
CA CYS A 37 9.85 6.24 -31.02
C CYS A 37 8.80 6.98 -31.85
N PHE A 38 7.57 7.14 -31.35
CA PHE A 38 6.45 7.74 -32.09
C PHE A 38 5.88 9.00 -31.41
N MET A 39 5.94 9.09 -30.09
CA MET A 39 5.33 10.16 -29.32
C MET A 39 6.05 10.40 -27.99
N ILE A 40 6.00 11.64 -27.50
CA ILE A 40 6.47 12.01 -26.16
C ILE A 40 5.28 12.63 -25.43
N LEU A 41 4.79 11.95 -24.40
CA LEU A 41 3.73 12.46 -23.55
C LEU A 41 4.33 13.21 -22.35
N PRO A 42 3.72 14.35 -21.95
CA PRO A 42 4.19 15.11 -20.80
C PRO A 42 3.94 14.37 -19.48
N GLY A 43 4.78 14.65 -18.49
CA GLY A 43 4.68 14.12 -17.13
C GLY A 43 4.56 12.60 -17.11
N TYR A 44 3.56 12.09 -16.39
CA TYR A 44 3.32 10.65 -16.21
C TYR A 44 2.61 9.98 -17.40
N GLY A 45 2.42 10.67 -18.53
CA GLY A 45 1.71 10.11 -19.68
C GLY A 45 2.39 8.88 -20.28
N MET A 46 3.74 8.87 -20.34
CA MET A 46 4.49 7.70 -20.81
C MET A 46 4.33 6.51 -19.86
N THR A 47 4.34 6.76 -18.55
CA THR A 47 4.10 5.74 -17.51
C THR A 47 2.71 5.14 -17.65
N VAL A 48 1.67 5.94 -17.94
CA VAL A 48 0.32 5.40 -18.17
C VAL A 48 0.29 4.43 -19.35
N VAL A 49 0.99 4.74 -20.46
CA VAL A 49 1.06 3.85 -21.63
C VAL A 49 1.77 2.53 -21.30
N SER A 50 2.88 2.59 -20.59
CA SER A 50 3.63 1.39 -20.21
C SER A 50 2.83 0.49 -19.27
N GLU A 51 2.16 1.07 -18.27
CA GLU A 51 1.35 0.35 -17.31
C GLU A 51 0.07 -0.25 -17.92
N LEU A 52 -0.57 0.44 -18.86
CA LEU A 52 -1.71 -0.13 -19.59
C LEU A 52 -1.28 -1.33 -20.45
N THR A 53 -0.09 -1.27 -21.06
CA THR A 53 0.46 -2.39 -21.84
C THR A 53 0.80 -3.56 -20.92
N ALA A 54 1.44 -3.30 -19.78
CA ALA A 54 1.73 -4.31 -18.77
C ALA A 54 0.45 -4.96 -18.20
N SER A 55 -0.62 -4.19 -18.03
CA SER A 55 -1.94 -4.71 -17.60
C SER A 55 -2.43 -5.83 -18.52
N VAL A 56 -2.27 -5.69 -19.84
CA VAL A 56 -2.66 -6.71 -20.82
C VAL A 56 -1.85 -8.00 -20.63
N TYR A 57 -0.53 -7.89 -20.48
CA TYR A 57 0.34 -9.03 -20.18
C TYR A 57 -0.11 -9.75 -18.90
N ILE A 58 -0.37 -8.99 -17.83
CA ILE A 58 -0.79 -9.53 -16.52
C ILE A 58 -2.12 -10.27 -16.64
N LEU A 59 -3.10 -9.70 -17.35
CA LEU A 59 -4.40 -10.34 -17.58
C LEU A 59 -4.26 -11.66 -18.35
N ILE A 60 -3.37 -11.72 -19.36
CA ILE A 60 -3.07 -12.96 -20.09
C ILE A 60 -2.47 -14.00 -19.15
N VAL A 61 -1.51 -13.64 -18.31
CA VAL A 61 -0.88 -14.58 -17.36
C VAL A 61 -1.88 -15.03 -16.29
N LEU A 62 -2.72 -14.14 -15.77
CA LEU A 62 -3.80 -14.47 -14.84
C LEU A 62 -4.77 -15.49 -15.44
N LEU A 63 -5.16 -15.32 -16.71
CA LEU A 63 -6.02 -16.26 -17.42
C LEU A 63 -5.32 -17.60 -17.64
N ALA A 64 -4.11 -17.59 -18.18
CA ALA A 64 -3.32 -18.78 -18.50
C ALA A 64 -3.04 -19.64 -17.26
N LEU A 65 -2.76 -19.02 -16.12
CA LEU A 65 -2.52 -19.71 -14.85
C LEU A 65 -3.80 -19.97 -14.05
N GLY A 66 -4.96 -19.51 -14.53
CA GLY A 66 -6.26 -19.70 -13.90
C GLY A 66 -6.43 -18.94 -12.60
N TYR A 67 -5.80 -17.77 -12.45
CA TYR A 67 -5.88 -16.89 -11.28
C TYR A 67 -6.87 -15.72 -11.45
N ILE A 68 -7.52 -15.55 -12.59
CA ILE A 68 -8.45 -14.43 -12.86
C ILE A 68 -9.54 -14.22 -11.78
N GLY A 69 -9.93 -15.28 -11.08
CA GLY A 69 -10.88 -15.20 -9.96
C GLY A 69 -10.42 -14.34 -8.76
N VAL A 70 -9.18 -13.82 -8.74
CA VAL A 70 -8.72 -12.87 -7.71
C VAL A 70 -9.57 -11.60 -7.65
N PHE A 71 -10.13 -11.14 -8.78
CA PHE A 71 -10.97 -9.94 -8.82
C PHE A 71 -12.34 -10.13 -8.15
N ALA A 72 -12.88 -11.36 -8.21
CA ALA A 72 -14.19 -11.68 -7.65
C ALA A 72 -14.15 -11.95 -6.14
N LYS A 73 -12.95 -12.20 -5.58
CA LYS A 73 -12.78 -12.48 -4.15
C LYS A 73 -12.85 -11.20 -3.35
N MET A 74 -13.97 -11.00 -2.67
CA MET A 74 -14.16 -9.88 -1.74
C MET A 74 -13.72 -10.21 -0.31
N GLY A 75 -13.52 -11.49 0.01
CA GLY A 75 -13.04 -11.97 1.31
C GLY A 75 -13.87 -11.43 2.47
N GLU A 76 -13.22 -10.71 3.40
CA GLU A 76 -13.87 -10.09 4.56
C GLU A 76 -14.70 -8.82 4.21
N GLY A 77 -14.61 -8.36 2.96
CA GLY A 77 -15.20 -7.12 2.45
C GLY A 77 -14.22 -5.94 2.47
N LEU A 78 -14.57 -4.84 1.78
CA LEU A 78 -13.66 -3.70 1.63
C LEU A 78 -13.35 -2.98 2.95
N LEU A 79 -14.38 -2.60 3.71
CA LEU A 79 -14.21 -1.84 4.95
C LEU A 79 -13.43 -2.63 6.00
N THR A 80 -13.77 -3.90 6.20
CA THR A 80 -13.03 -4.79 7.11
C THR A 80 -11.63 -5.08 6.59
N GLY A 81 -11.43 -5.18 5.27
CA GLY A 81 -10.12 -5.31 4.65
C GLY A 81 -9.20 -4.12 4.95
N PHE A 82 -9.69 -2.89 4.83
CA PHE A 82 -8.92 -1.69 5.19
C PHE A 82 -8.66 -1.57 6.70
N TYR A 83 -9.51 -2.16 7.55
CA TYR A 83 -9.22 -2.31 8.98
C TYR A 83 -8.14 -3.37 9.26
N ILE A 84 -8.18 -4.52 8.57
CA ILE A 84 -7.13 -5.55 8.64
C ILE A 84 -5.78 -4.96 8.23
N GLY A 85 -5.77 -4.16 7.15
CA GLY A 85 -4.65 -3.32 6.73
C GLY A 85 -4.58 -1.99 7.46
N GLY A 86 -5.18 -1.84 8.64
CA GLY A 86 -5.37 -0.56 9.33
C GLY A 86 -4.08 0.22 9.55
N PHE A 87 -2.96 -0.48 9.77
CA PHE A 87 -1.65 0.15 9.79
C PHE A 87 -1.32 0.88 8.48
N MET A 88 -1.49 0.21 7.32
CA MET A 88 -1.26 0.82 6.01
C MET A 88 -2.27 1.93 5.73
N THR A 89 -3.54 1.76 6.10
CA THR A 89 -4.56 2.81 5.98
C THR A 89 -4.13 4.07 6.73
N ALA A 90 -3.66 3.94 7.98
CA ALA A 90 -3.14 5.06 8.75
C ALA A 90 -1.85 5.64 8.14
N TYR A 91 -0.92 4.77 7.73
CA TYR A 91 0.36 5.15 7.13
C TYR A 91 0.15 6.01 5.87
N CYS A 92 -0.68 5.57 4.92
CA CYS A 92 -0.96 6.33 3.70
C CYS A 92 -1.59 7.70 4.01
N ILE A 93 -2.55 7.76 4.95
CA ILE A 93 -3.17 9.04 5.34
C ILE A 93 -2.12 9.97 5.97
N TYR A 94 -1.27 9.42 6.85
CA TYR A 94 -0.23 10.18 7.54
C TYR A 94 0.80 10.73 6.55
N GLU A 95 1.30 9.89 5.64
CA GLU A 95 2.26 10.28 4.60
C GLU A 95 1.67 11.36 3.69
N ILE A 96 0.43 11.20 3.20
CA ILE A 96 -0.21 12.21 2.34
C ILE A 96 -0.30 13.56 3.06
N ILE A 97 -0.77 13.59 4.32
CA ILE A 97 -0.85 14.83 5.10
C ILE A 97 0.55 15.42 5.31
N GLY A 98 1.53 14.60 5.67
CA GLY A 98 2.91 15.03 5.90
C GLY A 98 3.53 15.67 4.65
N GLN A 99 3.31 15.07 3.47
CA GLN A 99 3.82 15.58 2.20
C GLN A 99 3.17 16.91 1.83
N PHE A 100 1.85 17.05 2.01
CA PHE A 100 1.19 18.34 1.82
C PHE A 100 1.70 19.42 2.79
N TYR A 101 2.05 19.06 4.02
CA TYR A 101 2.63 20.00 4.98
C TYR A 101 4.03 20.44 4.59
N ILE A 102 4.92 19.49 4.27
CA ILE A 102 6.29 19.79 3.79
C ILE A 102 6.21 20.75 2.61
N GLN A 103 5.34 20.42 1.66
CA GLN A 103 5.10 21.25 0.49
C GLN A 103 4.61 22.66 0.84
N SER A 104 3.61 22.78 1.71
CA SER A 104 3.07 24.08 2.14
C SER A 104 4.10 24.97 2.84
N MET A 105 5.10 24.36 3.50
CA MET A 105 6.18 25.06 4.18
C MET A 105 7.34 25.42 3.25
N SER A 106 7.64 24.57 2.26
CA SER A 106 8.73 24.81 1.31
C SER A 106 8.42 25.95 0.34
N GLY A 107 7.16 26.07 -0.10
CA GLY A 107 6.77 27.02 -1.16
C GLY A 107 7.36 26.69 -2.54
N ASP A 108 8.08 25.57 -2.67
CA ASP A 108 8.80 25.19 -3.88
C ASP A 108 7.90 24.48 -4.91
N GLY A 109 8.23 24.59 -6.19
CA GLY A 109 7.45 23.96 -7.26
C GLY A 109 6.16 24.68 -7.60
N GLN A 110 5.55 24.30 -8.72
CA GLN A 110 4.31 24.91 -9.21
C GLN A 110 3.27 23.81 -9.42
N VAL A 111 2.05 24.07 -8.98
CA VAL A 111 0.93 23.13 -9.16
C VAL A 111 0.80 22.82 -10.64
N GLN A 112 0.95 21.56 -10.98
CA GLN A 112 0.92 21.09 -12.36
C GLN A 112 -0.49 21.25 -12.96
N PRO A 113 -0.61 21.36 -14.29
CA PRO A 113 -1.91 21.37 -14.95
C PRO A 113 -2.77 20.16 -14.55
N ALA A 114 -4.08 20.36 -14.42
CA ALA A 114 -5.01 19.32 -13.97
C ALA A 114 -4.90 18.00 -14.74
N VAL A 115 -4.59 18.06 -16.04
CA VAL A 115 -4.34 16.86 -16.88
C VAL A 115 -3.11 16.09 -16.41
N GLN A 116 -2.01 16.76 -16.05
CA GLN A 116 -0.80 16.10 -15.56
C GLN A 116 -1.00 15.47 -14.18
N ILE A 117 -1.72 16.15 -13.30
CA ILE A 117 -2.11 15.62 -11.98
C ILE A 117 -3.01 14.39 -12.15
N PHE A 118 -3.95 14.43 -13.09
CA PHE A 118 -4.80 13.29 -13.41
C PHE A 118 -3.97 12.11 -13.94
N LEU A 119 -3.05 12.34 -14.88
CA LEU A 119 -2.16 11.30 -15.40
C LEU A 119 -1.27 10.71 -14.32
N PHE A 120 -0.76 11.54 -13.40
CA PHE A 120 -0.02 11.09 -12.23
C PHE A 120 -0.87 10.16 -11.35
N ALA A 121 -2.09 10.57 -10.97
CA ALA A 121 -2.97 9.75 -10.15
C ALA A 121 -3.32 8.41 -10.82
N VAL A 122 -3.56 8.43 -12.14
CA VAL A 122 -3.79 7.21 -12.93
C VAL A 122 -2.54 6.33 -12.95
N ALA A 123 -1.34 6.90 -13.16
CA ALA A 123 -0.09 6.14 -13.15
C ALA A 123 0.14 5.45 -11.80
N MET A 124 0.01 6.17 -10.67
CA MET A 124 0.19 5.59 -9.34
C MET A 124 -0.82 4.46 -9.06
N PHE A 125 -2.07 4.63 -9.50
CA PHE A 125 -3.07 3.57 -9.41
C PHE A 125 -2.70 2.36 -10.26
N LEU A 126 -2.26 2.57 -11.49
CA LEU A 126 -1.90 1.48 -12.40
C LEU A 126 -0.65 0.71 -11.94
N ILE A 127 0.36 1.40 -11.39
CA ILE A 127 1.54 0.78 -10.78
C ILE A 127 1.09 -0.15 -9.64
N GLY A 128 0.39 0.39 -8.64
CA GLY A 128 -0.13 -0.42 -7.53
C GLY A 128 -1.07 -1.55 -7.98
N PHE A 129 -1.87 -1.32 -9.03
CA PHE A 129 -2.72 -2.34 -9.63
C PHE A 129 -1.88 -3.48 -10.25
N ASN A 130 -0.93 -3.15 -11.11
CA ASN A 130 -0.14 -4.13 -11.84
C ASN A 130 0.81 -4.91 -10.94
N GLU A 131 1.54 -4.22 -10.07
CA GLU A 131 2.47 -4.86 -9.14
C GLU A 131 1.72 -5.80 -8.20
N GLU A 132 0.60 -5.40 -7.60
CA GLU A 132 -0.15 -6.30 -6.73
C GLU A 132 -0.75 -7.49 -7.48
N LEU A 133 -1.18 -7.33 -8.73
CA LEU A 133 -1.62 -8.47 -9.54
C LEU A 133 -0.48 -9.44 -9.87
N VAL A 134 0.70 -8.95 -10.22
CA VAL A 134 1.89 -9.79 -10.46
C VAL A 134 2.30 -10.51 -9.18
N PHE A 135 2.53 -9.76 -8.10
CA PHE A 135 3.16 -10.31 -6.91
C PHE A 135 2.17 -11.04 -6.00
N ARG A 136 0.96 -10.51 -5.78
CA ARG A 136 -0.05 -11.12 -4.88
C ARG A 136 -1.06 -11.93 -5.66
N GLY A 137 -1.51 -11.42 -6.81
CA GLY A 137 -2.46 -12.12 -7.68
C GLY A 137 -1.88 -13.40 -8.29
N ILE A 138 -0.63 -13.36 -8.78
CA ILE A 138 0.00 -14.47 -9.50
C ILE A 138 1.08 -15.17 -8.66
N ILE A 139 2.20 -14.50 -8.36
CA ILE A 139 3.41 -15.14 -7.80
C ILE A 139 3.15 -15.74 -6.41
N LEU A 140 2.52 -14.98 -5.51
CA LEU A 140 2.15 -15.49 -4.18
C LEU A 140 1.18 -16.67 -4.26
N ASN A 141 0.16 -16.60 -5.12
CA ASN A 141 -0.78 -17.72 -5.32
C ASN A 141 -0.12 -18.94 -5.95
N LEU A 142 0.86 -18.74 -6.85
CA LEU A 142 1.69 -19.80 -7.42
C LEU A 142 2.51 -20.51 -6.34
N PHE A 143 3.11 -19.76 -5.43
CA PHE A 143 3.84 -20.33 -4.30
C PHE A 143 2.90 -21.00 -3.29
N LEU A 144 1.71 -20.45 -3.04
CA LEU A 144 0.73 -21.11 -2.17
C LEU A 144 0.22 -22.43 -2.76
N ASP A 145 -0.01 -22.51 -4.07
CA ASP A 145 -0.37 -23.76 -4.74
C ASP A 145 0.76 -24.81 -4.61
N LYS A 146 2.03 -24.37 -4.56
CA LYS A 146 3.19 -25.26 -4.43
C LYS A 146 3.50 -25.69 -2.99
N PHE A 147 3.58 -24.74 -2.07
CA PHE A 147 3.98 -24.98 -0.67
C PHE A 147 2.81 -25.35 0.24
N GLY A 148 1.57 -25.16 -0.24
CA GLY A 148 0.34 -25.55 0.43
C GLY A 148 -0.13 -24.58 1.51
N ASN A 149 -1.19 -24.99 2.20
CA ASN A 149 -1.92 -24.17 3.17
C ASN A 149 -1.36 -24.22 4.59
N SER A 150 -0.30 -24.99 4.83
CA SER A 150 0.28 -25.07 6.17
C SER A 150 0.85 -23.71 6.61
N LYS A 151 0.96 -23.47 7.92
CA LYS A 151 1.63 -22.25 8.43
C LYS A 151 3.00 -22.01 7.78
N LYS A 152 3.80 -23.07 7.67
CA LYS A 152 5.13 -23.03 7.02
C LYS A 152 5.01 -22.69 5.54
N GLY A 153 4.04 -23.29 4.85
CA GLY A 153 3.77 -23.02 3.43
C GLY A 153 3.36 -21.57 3.17
N ILE A 154 2.47 -21.03 4.00
CA ILE A 154 2.01 -19.63 3.92
C ILE A 154 3.18 -18.67 4.12
N VAL A 155 4.00 -18.88 5.15
CA VAL A 155 5.16 -18.02 5.43
C VAL A 155 6.21 -18.14 4.32
N THR A 156 6.47 -19.35 3.84
CA THR A 156 7.44 -19.58 2.74
C THR A 156 6.99 -18.87 1.47
N ALA A 157 5.72 -19.01 1.08
CA ALA A 157 5.16 -18.35 -0.08
C ALA A 157 5.24 -16.82 0.03
N THR A 158 4.90 -16.28 1.20
CA THR A 158 4.99 -14.85 1.48
C THR A 158 6.42 -14.34 1.36
N VAL A 159 7.38 -14.97 2.03
CA VAL A 159 8.79 -14.54 1.99
C VAL A 159 9.34 -14.59 0.58
N LEU A 160 9.09 -15.68 -0.17
CA LEU A 160 9.61 -15.80 -1.53
C LEU A 160 9.00 -14.77 -2.48
N SER A 161 7.68 -14.51 -2.41
CA SER A 161 7.07 -13.48 -3.27
C SER A 161 7.60 -12.09 -2.93
N SER A 162 7.80 -11.80 -1.65
CA SER A 162 8.31 -10.51 -1.17
C SER A 162 9.77 -10.27 -1.54
N VAL A 163 10.61 -11.31 -1.51
CA VAL A 163 12.01 -11.21 -1.95
C VAL A 163 12.08 -10.93 -3.45
N ILE A 164 11.26 -11.59 -4.28
CA ILE A 164 11.21 -11.29 -5.72
C ILE A 164 10.74 -9.85 -5.94
N PHE A 165 9.74 -9.39 -5.18
CA PHE A 165 9.25 -8.01 -5.24
C PHE A 165 10.33 -6.98 -4.89
N GLY A 166 11.12 -7.21 -3.84
CA GLY A 166 12.28 -6.35 -3.56
C GLY A 166 13.35 -6.43 -4.63
N ALA A 167 13.64 -7.63 -5.14
CA ALA A 167 14.70 -7.85 -6.12
C ALA A 167 14.44 -7.13 -7.45
N VAL A 168 13.19 -7.03 -7.90
CA VAL A 168 12.88 -6.26 -9.13
C VAL A 168 13.24 -4.79 -9.00
N HIS A 169 13.22 -4.19 -7.81
CA HIS A 169 13.58 -2.78 -7.64
C HIS A 169 15.09 -2.52 -7.84
N LEU A 170 15.94 -3.56 -7.78
CA LEU A 170 17.35 -3.42 -8.13
C LEU A 170 17.57 -3.08 -9.61
N THR A 171 16.58 -3.34 -10.48
CA THR A 171 16.70 -2.99 -11.91
C THR A 171 16.69 -1.48 -12.12
N ASN A 172 16.22 -0.68 -11.16
CA ASN A 172 16.27 0.79 -11.23
C ASN A 172 17.71 1.34 -11.37
N ILE A 173 18.73 0.53 -11.04
CA ILE A 173 20.13 0.86 -11.32
C ILE A 173 20.34 1.13 -12.82
N PHE A 174 19.68 0.36 -13.70
CA PHE A 174 19.75 0.56 -15.15
C PHE A 174 19.04 1.83 -15.63
N SER A 175 18.17 2.40 -14.79
CA SER A 175 17.47 3.67 -15.02
C SER A 175 18.19 4.88 -14.42
N GLY A 176 19.39 4.71 -13.84
CA GLY A 176 20.20 5.80 -13.28
C GLY A 176 20.10 5.98 -11.76
N VAL A 177 19.45 5.06 -11.04
CA VAL A 177 19.47 5.06 -9.58
C VAL A 177 20.82 4.56 -9.06
N SER A 178 21.34 5.20 -8.01
CA SER A 178 22.58 4.79 -7.37
C SER A 178 22.46 3.38 -6.77
N VAL A 179 23.54 2.60 -6.79
CA VAL A 179 23.52 1.23 -6.24
C VAL A 179 23.11 1.21 -4.76
N ALA A 180 23.56 2.18 -3.96
CA ALA A 180 23.22 2.27 -2.55
C ALA A 180 21.72 2.54 -2.35
N SER A 181 21.17 3.51 -3.08
CA SER A 181 19.75 3.87 -3.03
C SER A 181 18.87 2.72 -3.51
N ALA A 182 19.26 2.03 -4.59
CA ALA A 182 18.54 0.86 -5.11
C ALA A 182 18.54 -0.31 -4.11
N LEU A 183 19.65 -0.57 -3.41
CA LEU A 183 19.70 -1.59 -2.35
C LEU A 183 18.77 -1.26 -1.18
N VAL A 184 18.78 0.00 -0.75
CA VAL A 184 17.88 0.50 0.30
C VAL A 184 16.42 0.38 -0.16
N GLN A 185 16.09 0.78 -1.39
CA GLN A 185 14.76 0.62 -1.98
C GLN A 185 14.32 -0.84 -2.04
N ALA A 186 15.18 -1.74 -2.53
CA ALA A 186 14.88 -3.17 -2.66
C ALA A 186 14.54 -3.84 -1.32
N ILE A 187 15.28 -3.50 -0.26
CA ILE A 187 15.01 -4.03 1.09
C ILE A 187 13.67 -3.48 1.61
N GLN A 188 13.41 -2.18 1.45
CA GLN A 188 12.14 -1.59 1.87
C GLN A 188 10.95 -2.18 1.12
N ALA A 189 11.07 -2.30 -0.20
CA ALA A 189 10.09 -2.93 -1.07
C ALA A 189 9.85 -4.39 -0.66
N ALA A 190 10.88 -5.16 -0.32
CA ALA A 190 10.68 -6.53 0.17
C ALA A 190 9.87 -6.60 1.47
N VAL A 191 10.10 -5.68 2.41
CA VAL A 191 9.39 -5.70 3.70
C VAL A 191 7.95 -5.21 3.54
N LEU A 192 7.72 -4.12 2.78
CA LEU A 192 6.37 -3.70 2.36
C LEU A 192 5.66 -4.83 1.58
N GLY A 193 6.44 -5.50 0.75
CA GLY A 193 6.24 -6.81 0.15
C GLY A 193 5.46 -7.76 1.05
N GLY A 194 6.10 -8.11 2.16
CA GLY A 194 5.57 -9.01 3.18
C GLY A 194 4.32 -8.48 3.87
N LEU A 195 4.26 -7.18 4.14
CA LEU A 195 3.11 -6.55 4.78
C LEU A 195 1.86 -6.63 3.92
N LEU A 196 1.95 -6.24 2.65
CA LEU A 196 0.81 -6.32 1.72
C LEU A 196 0.43 -7.78 1.46
N ALA A 197 1.39 -8.71 1.36
CA ALA A 197 1.07 -10.13 1.26
C ALA A 197 0.29 -10.63 2.50
N ALA A 198 0.68 -10.21 3.71
CA ALA A 198 -0.06 -10.53 4.92
C ALA A 198 -1.47 -9.93 4.93
N ILE A 199 -1.62 -8.67 4.49
CA ILE A 199 -2.94 -8.02 4.37
C ILE A 199 -3.81 -8.76 3.37
N TYR A 200 -3.30 -9.07 2.17
CA TYR A 200 -4.02 -9.81 1.13
C TYR A 200 -4.48 -11.19 1.63
N LEU A 201 -3.61 -11.93 2.33
CA LEU A 201 -3.96 -13.26 2.83
C LEU A 201 -5.01 -13.20 3.94
N ARG A 202 -4.95 -12.17 4.79
CA ARG A 202 -5.89 -12.00 5.91
C ARG A 202 -7.24 -11.43 5.47
N SER A 203 -7.25 -10.50 4.51
CA SER A 203 -8.48 -9.89 3.99
C SER A 203 -9.14 -10.76 2.92
N GLY A 204 -8.36 -11.57 2.21
CA GLY A 204 -8.82 -12.32 1.04
C GLY A 204 -9.21 -11.44 -0.14
N ASN A 205 -8.78 -10.18 -0.17
CA ASN A 205 -9.23 -9.17 -1.12
C ASN A 205 -8.04 -8.42 -1.73
N ILE A 206 -7.86 -8.53 -3.04
CA ILE A 206 -6.74 -7.93 -3.77
C ILE A 206 -6.88 -6.39 -3.88
N TRP A 207 -8.10 -5.87 -3.91
CA TRP A 207 -8.35 -4.43 -4.05
C TRP A 207 -7.81 -3.62 -2.87
N ILE A 208 -7.78 -4.22 -1.67
CA ILE A 208 -7.23 -3.59 -0.48
C ILE A 208 -5.75 -3.28 -0.66
N VAL A 209 -4.99 -4.25 -1.16
CA VAL A 209 -3.54 -4.08 -1.33
C VAL A 209 -3.22 -3.23 -2.56
N ILE A 210 -4.03 -3.31 -3.62
CA ILE A 210 -3.92 -2.41 -4.79
C ILE A 210 -4.06 -0.95 -4.35
N VAL A 211 -5.11 -0.62 -3.60
CA VAL A 211 -5.35 0.76 -3.14
C VAL A 211 -4.28 1.19 -2.13
N ALA A 212 -3.90 0.32 -1.19
CA ALA A 212 -2.86 0.66 -0.21
C ALA A 212 -1.51 0.94 -0.88
N HIS A 213 -1.14 0.14 -1.89
CA HIS A 213 0.09 0.33 -2.64
C HIS A 213 0.04 1.62 -3.47
N ALA A 214 -1.00 1.80 -4.28
CA ALA A 214 -1.20 3.01 -5.08
C ALA A 214 -1.17 4.29 -4.24
N LEU A 215 -1.76 4.29 -3.05
CA LEU A 215 -1.70 5.44 -2.14
C LEU A 215 -0.32 5.64 -1.51
N THR A 216 0.44 4.57 -1.30
CA THR A 216 1.83 4.67 -0.82
C THR A 216 2.70 5.34 -1.88
N ASP A 217 2.58 4.90 -3.13
CA ASP A 217 3.33 5.47 -4.25
C ASP A 217 2.92 6.91 -4.50
N PHE A 218 1.61 7.18 -4.53
CA PHE A 218 1.06 8.52 -4.66
C PHE A 218 1.59 9.47 -3.58
N ALA A 219 1.63 9.03 -2.32
CA ALA A 219 2.17 9.85 -1.24
C ALA A 219 3.67 10.10 -1.45
N SER A 220 4.43 9.04 -1.75
CA SER A 220 5.89 9.15 -1.91
C SER A 220 6.30 10.04 -3.09
N MET A 221 5.50 10.07 -4.16
CA MET A 221 5.77 10.82 -5.40
C MET A 221 4.94 12.11 -5.51
N LEU A 222 4.31 12.55 -4.41
CA LEU A 222 3.37 13.68 -4.41
C LEU A 222 4.03 14.98 -4.90
N SER A 223 5.27 15.25 -4.48
CA SER A 223 6.07 16.41 -4.91
C SER A 223 6.30 16.44 -6.41
N SER A 224 6.68 15.31 -7.01
CA SER A 224 6.87 15.16 -8.45
C SER A 224 5.54 15.29 -9.21
N GLY A 225 4.52 14.55 -8.78
CA GLY A 225 3.24 14.44 -9.49
C GLY A 225 2.36 15.69 -9.43
N ILE A 226 2.34 16.39 -8.29
CA ILE A 226 1.48 17.56 -8.10
C ILE A 226 2.24 18.86 -8.34
N TYR A 227 3.52 18.94 -7.97
CA TYR A 227 4.30 20.18 -7.99
C TYR A 227 5.43 20.20 -9.04
N GLY A 228 5.59 19.10 -9.79
CA GLY A 228 6.61 18.97 -10.84
C GLY A 228 8.05 18.95 -10.33
N MET A 229 8.23 18.58 -9.06
CA MET A 229 9.55 18.60 -8.41
C MET A 229 10.25 17.25 -8.53
N GLY A 230 11.25 17.19 -9.41
CA GLY A 230 12.03 15.98 -9.69
C GLY A 230 11.19 14.87 -10.32
N ASP A 231 11.82 13.71 -10.46
CA ASP A 231 11.18 12.49 -10.94
C ASP A 231 11.34 11.31 -9.95
N ALA A 232 10.93 10.12 -10.40
CA ALA A 232 11.07 8.91 -9.59
C ALA A 232 12.54 8.55 -9.31
N ILE A 233 13.45 8.80 -10.26
CA ILE A 233 14.88 8.51 -10.11
C ILE A 233 15.48 9.44 -9.05
N ASP A 234 15.17 10.74 -9.14
CA ASP A 234 15.59 11.74 -8.16
C ASP A 234 15.11 11.36 -6.76
N SER A 235 13.83 11.00 -6.65
CA SER A 235 13.20 10.65 -5.37
C SER A 235 13.82 9.40 -4.73
N ILE A 236 14.12 8.38 -5.54
CA ILE A 236 14.81 7.18 -5.06
C ILE A 236 16.25 7.50 -4.67
N ASN A 237 16.94 8.35 -5.41
CA ASN A 237 18.31 8.75 -5.10
C ASN A 237 18.45 9.56 -3.80
N GLN A 238 17.36 10.10 -3.25
CA GLN A 238 17.35 10.69 -1.90
C GLN A 238 17.37 9.63 -0.77
N LEU A 239 17.16 8.34 -1.09
CA LEU A 239 17.22 7.29 -0.10
C LEU A 239 18.65 7.09 0.41
N SER A 240 18.77 7.07 1.74
CA SER A 240 20.00 6.84 2.48
C SER A 240 19.83 5.67 3.45
N TRP A 241 20.91 5.29 4.13
CA TRP A 241 20.88 4.25 5.17
C TRP A 241 19.94 4.58 6.34
N LEU A 242 19.65 5.87 6.59
CA LEU A 242 18.68 6.29 7.61
C LEU A 242 17.26 5.80 7.29
N ASN A 243 16.94 5.65 6.00
CA ASN A 243 15.63 5.16 5.56
C ASN A 243 15.39 3.70 5.94
N PHE A 244 16.37 2.95 6.44
CA PHE A 244 16.12 1.64 7.04
C PHE A 244 15.23 1.69 8.29
N ILE A 245 14.93 2.87 8.83
CA ILE A 245 13.88 3.00 9.84
C ILE A 245 12.51 2.50 9.35
N THR A 246 12.25 2.47 8.04
CA THR A 246 11.02 1.92 7.47
C THR A 246 10.94 0.39 7.58
N VAL A 247 12.07 -0.30 7.75
CA VAL A 247 12.12 -1.77 7.92
C VAL A 247 11.35 -2.22 9.15
N PRO A 248 11.65 -1.77 10.38
CA PRO A 248 10.83 -2.14 11.54
C PRO A 248 9.39 -1.63 11.42
N ILE A 249 9.17 -0.45 10.80
CA ILE A 249 7.84 0.13 10.57
C ILE A 249 6.93 -0.82 9.78
N PHE A 250 7.44 -1.50 8.75
CA PHE A 250 6.66 -2.48 7.97
C PHE A 250 6.77 -3.92 8.47
N LEU A 251 7.90 -4.30 9.08
CA LEU A 251 8.13 -5.66 9.56
C LEU A 251 7.27 -5.98 10.80
N ILE A 252 7.17 -5.05 11.76
CA ILE A 252 6.37 -5.23 12.98
C ILE A 252 4.90 -5.54 12.67
N PRO A 253 4.16 -4.73 11.87
CA PRO A 253 2.77 -5.04 11.55
C PRO A 253 2.64 -6.34 10.75
N THR A 254 3.60 -6.70 9.91
CA THR A 254 3.64 -8.00 9.24
C THR A 254 3.69 -9.15 10.26
N LEU A 255 4.59 -9.08 11.23
CA LEU A 255 4.70 -10.07 12.31
C LEU A 255 3.44 -10.12 13.19
N VAL A 256 2.80 -8.98 13.44
CA VAL A 256 1.52 -8.92 14.17
C VAL A 256 0.39 -9.59 13.39
N LEU A 257 0.32 -9.42 12.07
CA LEU A 257 -0.68 -10.06 11.20
C LEU A 257 -0.46 -11.56 11.05
N PHE A 258 0.79 -12.03 11.21
CA PHE A 258 1.20 -13.44 11.19
C PHE A 258 1.53 -14.05 12.56
N ARG A 259 1.16 -13.38 13.65
CA ARG A 259 1.32 -13.95 15.00
C ARG A 259 0.67 -15.33 15.10
N LYS A 260 1.18 -16.20 15.99
CA LYS A 260 0.81 -17.62 16.08
C LYS A 260 -0.71 -17.90 15.98
N SER A 261 -1.54 -17.15 16.69
CA SER A 261 -3.00 -17.33 16.67
C SER A 261 -3.64 -16.97 15.33
N LYS A 262 -3.12 -15.95 14.65
CA LYS A 262 -3.63 -15.49 13.35
C LYS A 262 -3.14 -16.33 12.19
N LEU A 263 -1.93 -16.88 12.30
CA LEU A 263 -1.44 -17.83 11.32
C LEU A 263 -2.18 -19.18 11.41
N GLN A 264 -2.61 -19.59 12.60
CA GLN A 264 -3.53 -20.73 12.76
C GLN A 264 -4.89 -20.44 12.11
N GLU A 265 -5.51 -19.29 12.41
CA GLU A 265 -6.77 -18.88 11.79
C GLU A 265 -6.70 -18.90 10.26
N LEU A 266 -5.57 -18.45 9.69
CA LEU A 266 -5.33 -18.49 8.25
C LEU A 266 -5.24 -19.91 7.70
N GLU A 267 -4.46 -20.78 8.34
CA GLU A 267 -4.35 -22.20 7.96
C GLU A 267 -5.72 -22.88 7.99
N ASP A 268 -6.49 -22.66 9.05
CA ASP A 268 -7.85 -23.20 9.22
C ASP A 268 -8.76 -22.73 8.09
N LYS A 269 -8.85 -21.40 7.85
CA LYS A 269 -9.65 -20.82 6.76
C LYS A 269 -9.27 -21.39 5.39
N ARG A 270 -7.97 -21.54 5.12
CA ARG A 270 -7.47 -22.06 3.84
C ARG A 270 -7.73 -23.56 3.66
N ASN A 271 -7.90 -24.30 4.74
CA ASN A 271 -8.32 -25.70 4.73
C ASN A 271 -9.85 -25.87 4.77
N GLY A 272 -10.61 -24.79 4.60
CA GLY A 272 -12.07 -24.82 4.53
C GLY A 272 -12.77 -24.86 5.89
N ILE A 273 -12.04 -24.64 6.98
CA ILE A 273 -12.62 -24.55 8.32
C ILE A 273 -13.21 -23.15 8.52
N VAL A 274 -14.49 -23.09 8.86
CA VAL A 274 -15.18 -21.83 9.15
C VAL A 274 -14.72 -21.31 10.51
N VAL A 275 -14.01 -20.19 10.52
CA VAL A 275 -13.58 -19.51 11.75
C VAL A 275 -14.54 -18.37 12.07
N ILE A 276 -15.27 -18.48 13.17
CA ILE A 276 -16.21 -17.46 13.63
C ILE A 276 -15.51 -16.59 14.69
N PRO A 277 -15.50 -15.25 14.54
CA PRO A 277 -14.97 -14.35 15.56
C PRO A 277 -15.67 -14.57 16.92
N SER A 278 -14.87 -14.64 17.99
CA SER A 278 -15.41 -14.74 19.34
C SER A 278 -15.92 -13.37 19.81
N GLN A 279 -16.91 -13.36 20.71
CA GLN A 279 -17.41 -12.13 21.33
C GLN A 279 -16.26 -11.29 21.94
N LYS A 280 -15.28 -11.95 22.56
CA LYS A 280 -14.08 -11.31 23.10
C LYS A 280 -13.23 -10.63 22.02
N SER A 281 -13.15 -11.20 20.82
CA SER A 281 -12.45 -10.60 19.68
C SER A 281 -13.16 -9.32 19.20
N CYS A 282 -14.50 -9.33 19.16
CA CYS A 282 -15.29 -8.15 18.82
C CYS A 282 -15.11 -7.05 19.86
N GLU A 283 -15.13 -7.40 21.15
CA GLU A 283 -14.89 -6.47 22.26
C GLU A 283 -13.49 -5.85 22.22
N HIS A 284 -12.44 -6.66 21.98
CA HIS A 284 -11.09 -6.15 21.78
C HIS A 284 -11.00 -5.18 20.59
N THR A 285 -11.67 -5.48 19.48
CA THR A 285 -11.71 -4.61 18.29
C THR A 285 -12.38 -3.28 18.63
N ALA A 286 -13.50 -3.30 19.35
CA ALA A 286 -14.19 -2.09 19.81
C ALA A 286 -13.33 -1.25 20.76
N ILE A 287 -12.61 -1.88 21.70
CA ILE A 287 -11.70 -1.18 22.62
C ILE A 287 -10.54 -0.54 21.86
N VAL A 288 -9.90 -1.27 20.93
CA VAL A 288 -8.82 -0.71 20.10
C VAL A 288 -9.33 0.47 19.28
N SER A 289 -10.51 0.36 18.68
CA SER A 289 -11.13 1.47 17.94
C SER A 289 -11.42 2.69 18.80
N LEU A 290 -11.89 2.50 20.04
CA LEU A 290 -12.08 3.59 20.99
C LEU A 290 -10.75 4.28 21.32
N ILE A 291 -9.69 3.50 21.57
CA ILE A 291 -8.34 4.04 21.83
C ILE A 291 -7.83 4.84 20.63
N LEU A 292 -7.98 4.32 19.41
CA LEU A 292 -7.61 5.02 18.19
C LEU A 292 -8.41 6.32 18.01
N GLY A 293 -9.71 6.30 18.30
CA GLY A 293 -10.54 7.51 18.29
C GLY A 293 -10.04 8.57 19.30
N MET A 294 -9.70 8.17 20.53
CA MET A 294 -9.14 9.08 21.55
C MET A 294 -7.77 9.65 21.13
N ILE A 295 -6.86 8.81 20.63
CA ILE A 295 -5.58 9.26 20.07
C ILE A 295 -5.81 10.21 18.89
N GLY A 296 -6.78 9.91 18.03
CA GLY A 296 -7.14 10.75 16.90
C GLY A 296 -7.62 12.14 17.31
N ILE A 297 -8.41 12.24 18.39
CA ILE A 297 -8.81 13.55 18.95
C ILE A 297 -7.57 14.31 19.46
N MET A 298 -6.69 13.65 20.23
CA MET A 298 -5.48 14.27 20.77
C MET A 298 -4.55 14.79 19.66
N MET A 299 -4.42 14.04 18.57
CA MET A 299 -3.58 14.39 17.42
C MET A 299 -4.31 15.28 16.40
N GLY A 300 -5.59 15.58 16.62
CA GLY A 300 -6.47 16.21 15.63
C GLY A 300 -6.05 17.64 15.28
N CYS A 301 -5.50 18.40 16.24
CA CYS A 301 -5.06 19.78 16.01
C CYS A 301 -3.93 19.88 14.96
N ALA A 302 -3.17 18.81 14.73
CA ALA A 302 -2.13 18.74 13.71
C ALA A 302 -2.61 18.07 12.41
N GLY A 303 -3.90 17.75 12.26
CA GLY A 303 -4.45 17.02 11.11
C GLY A 303 -4.14 15.52 11.08
N TYR A 304 -3.05 15.08 11.73
CA TYR A 304 -2.66 13.66 11.80
C TYR A 304 -3.65 12.76 12.53
N GLY A 305 -4.58 13.32 13.32
CA GLY A 305 -5.68 12.58 13.91
C GLY A 305 -6.59 11.88 12.91
N LEU A 306 -6.56 12.30 11.62
CA LEU A 306 -7.37 11.71 10.55
C LEU A 306 -7.04 10.22 10.35
N ALA A 307 -5.76 9.87 10.37
CA ALA A 307 -5.28 8.50 10.21
C ALA A 307 -5.88 7.57 11.29
N PHE A 308 -5.77 7.97 12.55
CA PHE A 308 -6.30 7.20 13.68
C PHE A 308 -7.83 7.16 13.70
N GLY A 309 -8.49 8.28 13.39
CA GLY A 309 -9.94 8.37 13.32
C GLY A 309 -10.54 7.45 12.25
N VAL A 310 -9.96 7.42 11.04
CA VAL A 310 -10.42 6.53 9.96
C VAL A 310 -10.27 5.05 10.35
N VAL A 311 -9.10 4.64 10.87
CA VAL A 311 -8.89 3.25 11.29
C VAL A 311 -9.78 2.88 12.48
N GLY A 312 -9.97 3.79 13.43
CA GLY A 312 -10.90 3.64 14.54
C GLY A 312 -12.34 3.41 14.07
N LEU A 313 -12.78 4.18 13.07
CA LEU A 313 -14.11 4.05 12.48
C LEU A 313 -14.30 2.71 11.74
N LEU A 314 -13.31 2.30 10.93
CA LEU A 314 -13.33 1.02 10.22
C LEU A 314 -13.35 -0.18 11.19
N GLY A 315 -12.60 -0.08 12.29
CA GLY A 315 -12.62 -1.11 13.34
C GLY A 315 -13.95 -1.14 14.10
N SER A 316 -14.55 0.02 14.35
CA SER A 316 -15.89 0.12 14.96
C SER A 316 -16.94 -0.52 14.06
N TYR A 317 -16.90 -0.26 12.75
CA TYR A 317 -17.75 -0.92 11.76
C TYR A 317 -17.56 -2.45 11.77
N THR A 318 -16.31 -2.91 11.77
CA THR A 318 -16.00 -4.35 11.76
C THR A 318 -16.52 -5.04 13.03
N ALA A 319 -16.26 -4.46 14.21
CA ALA A 319 -16.78 -4.94 15.47
C ALA A 319 -18.31 -4.93 15.52
N TRP A 320 -18.95 -3.91 14.93
CA TRP A 320 -20.41 -3.82 14.85
C TRP A 320 -21.02 -4.90 13.98
N LYS A 321 -20.44 -5.17 12.81
CA LYS A 321 -20.87 -6.22 11.89
C LYS A 321 -20.77 -7.61 12.52
N GLU A 322 -19.75 -7.85 13.34
CA GLU A 322 -19.46 -9.17 13.93
C GLU A 322 -20.07 -9.37 15.33
N SER A 323 -20.46 -8.30 16.02
CA SER A 323 -20.96 -8.40 17.39
C SER A 323 -22.37 -8.96 17.46
N ARG A 324 -22.60 -9.86 18.43
CA ARG A 324 -23.94 -10.36 18.78
C ARG A 324 -24.68 -9.47 19.76
N LYS A 325 -23.97 -8.58 20.46
CA LYS A 325 -24.52 -7.67 21.47
C LYS A 325 -23.90 -6.28 21.32
N ARG A 326 -24.73 -5.26 21.18
CA ARG A 326 -24.26 -3.87 21.16
C ARG A 326 -23.85 -3.48 22.58
N ASN A 327 -22.65 -2.92 22.74
CA ASN A 327 -22.16 -2.40 24.03
C ASN A 327 -21.85 -0.90 23.90
N GLY A 328 -21.79 -0.20 25.03
CA GLY A 328 -21.52 1.25 25.05
C GLY A 328 -20.14 1.62 24.52
N ILE A 329 -19.15 0.73 24.64
CA ILE A 329 -17.78 0.92 24.13
C ILE A 329 -17.81 1.12 22.62
N LEU A 330 -18.58 0.32 21.90
CA LEU A 330 -18.68 0.38 20.45
C LEU A 330 -19.29 1.72 19.99
N ILE A 331 -20.32 2.19 20.67
CA ILE A 331 -20.93 3.51 20.39
C ILE A 331 -19.91 4.62 20.67
N ALA A 332 -19.20 4.56 21.80
CA ALA A 332 -18.14 5.51 22.12
C ALA A 332 -17.01 5.49 21.07
N ALA A 333 -16.65 4.32 20.55
CA ALA A 333 -15.65 4.18 19.49
C ALA A 333 -16.07 4.88 18.20
N PHE A 334 -17.34 4.74 17.78
CA PHE A 334 -17.88 5.48 16.63
C PHE A 334 -17.84 6.99 16.85
N ILE A 335 -18.28 7.47 18.01
CA ILE A 335 -18.35 8.91 18.33
C ILE A 335 -16.94 9.51 18.35
N THR A 336 -16.01 8.89 19.08
CA THR A 336 -14.63 9.38 19.21
C THR A 336 -13.89 9.36 17.88
N SER A 337 -14.07 8.30 17.07
CA SER A 337 -13.47 8.22 15.73
C SER A 337 -14.05 9.28 14.78
N GLY A 338 -15.36 9.51 14.81
CA GLY A 338 -16.01 10.56 14.02
C GLY A 338 -15.54 11.96 14.43
N ALA A 339 -15.45 12.24 15.73
CA ALA A 339 -14.91 13.49 16.25
C ALA A 339 -13.46 13.72 15.82
N ALA A 340 -12.61 12.69 15.92
CA ALA A 340 -11.22 12.75 15.46
C ALA A 340 -11.12 13.14 13.98
N ILE A 341 -11.93 12.52 13.11
CA ILE A 341 -11.96 12.83 11.68
C ILE A 341 -12.36 14.28 11.44
N VAL A 342 -13.43 14.76 12.08
CA VAL A 342 -13.92 16.14 11.89
C VAL A 342 -12.89 17.17 12.36
N ILE A 343 -12.35 17.01 13.56
CA ILE A 343 -11.33 17.91 14.12
C ILE A 343 -10.10 17.95 13.20
N SER A 344 -9.63 16.79 12.77
CA SER A 344 -8.45 16.67 11.92
C SER A 344 -8.67 17.27 10.54
N PHE A 345 -9.85 17.08 9.95
CA PHE A 345 -10.17 17.64 8.64
C PHE A 345 -10.20 19.18 8.68
N ILE A 346 -10.79 19.77 9.72
CA ILE A 346 -10.77 21.22 9.95
C ILE A 346 -9.33 21.71 10.12
N ALA A 347 -8.52 21.00 10.92
CA ALA A 347 -7.12 21.35 11.11
C ALA A 347 -6.31 21.28 9.81
N CYS A 348 -6.48 20.26 8.98
CA CYS A 348 -5.82 20.16 7.68
C CYS A 348 -6.18 21.35 6.77
N ILE A 349 -7.47 21.73 6.69
CA ILE A 349 -7.90 22.90 5.90
C ILE A 349 -7.23 24.18 6.42
N PHE A 350 -7.22 24.37 7.74
CA PHE A 350 -6.60 25.55 8.34
C PHE A 350 -5.10 25.60 8.08
N MET A 351 -4.38 24.49 8.28
CA MET A 351 -2.93 24.42 8.10
C MET A 351 -2.55 24.66 6.63
N LEU A 352 -3.22 24.00 5.69
CA LEU A 352 -2.95 24.16 4.26
C LEU A 352 -3.38 25.52 3.71
N GLY A 353 -4.39 26.15 4.30
CA GLY A 353 -4.89 27.47 3.87
C GLY A 353 -4.16 28.67 4.49
N VAL A 354 -3.63 28.53 5.70
CA VAL A 354 -3.10 29.66 6.49
C VAL A 354 -1.57 29.64 6.59
N MET A 355 -0.91 28.48 6.66
CA MET A 355 0.56 28.43 6.79
C MET A 355 1.33 29.15 5.67
N PRO A 356 0.93 29.05 4.38
CA PRO A 356 1.60 29.78 3.30
C PRO A 356 1.57 31.31 3.47
N GLN A 357 0.54 31.85 4.14
CA GLN A 357 0.39 33.29 4.35
C GLN A 357 1.24 33.82 5.51
N VAL A 358 1.53 32.95 6.49
CA VAL A 358 2.35 33.31 7.66
C VAL A 358 3.84 33.31 7.31
N SER A 359 4.30 32.38 6.44
CA SER A 359 5.66 32.39 5.91
C SER A 359 5.94 33.65 5.11
N ASP A 360 5.06 34.03 4.18
CA ASP A 360 5.16 35.26 3.39
C ASP A 360 5.24 36.50 4.28
N MET A 361 4.43 36.58 5.33
CA MET A 361 4.43 37.73 6.25
C MET A 361 5.71 37.78 7.11
N SER A 362 6.29 36.63 7.46
CA SER A 362 7.55 36.55 8.19
C SER A 362 8.77 36.92 7.35
N ASP A 363 8.78 36.54 6.06
CA ASP A 363 9.82 36.92 5.11
C ASP A 363 9.70 38.39 4.71
N LEU A 364 8.48 38.91 4.57
CA LEU A 364 8.22 40.34 4.40
C LEU A 364 8.78 41.15 5.57
N MET A 365 8.57 40.70 6.82
CA MET A 365 9.10 41.37 8.01
C MET A 365 10.64 41.29 8.13
N ARG A 366 11.27 40.22 7.62
CA ARG A 366 12.74 40.12 7.54
C ARG A 366 13.34 41.02 6.47
N GLY A 367 12.61 41.31 5.39
CA GLY A 367 13.03 42.27 4.35
C GLY A 367 13.02 43.74 4.80
N PHE A 368 12.47 44.05 5.97
CA PHE A 368 12.46 45.39 6.57
C PHE A 368 13.52 45.59 7.67
N GLN A 369 14.35 44.60 7.96
CA GLN A 369 15.53 44.69 8.84
C GLN A 369 16.80 44.74 7.98
#